data_AF-A0A6G7ZXF0-F1
#
_entry.id   AF-A0A6G7ZXF0-F1
#
_cell.length_a   1.000
_cell.length_b   1.000
_cell.length_c   1.000
_cell.angle_alpha   90.00
_cell.angle_beta   90.00
_cell.angle_gamma   90.00
#
_symmetry.space_group_name_H-M   'P 1'
#
loop_
_entity.id
_entity.type
_entity.pdbx_description
1 polymer ?
#
loop_
_entity_poly.entity_id
_entity_poly.type
_entity_poly.pdbx_seq_one_letter_code
_entity_poly.pdbx_strand_id
1 'polypeptide(L)'
;MSWDGFQREVLAELGHVLYRPMHAQAARVDVDAGMLARLARAVGMDADELHAHADIAAQTMTLRGNAAAKRALWPRLRALRRDAR
;
A
#
# COMPACT_ATOMS: atom_id res chain seq x y z
N MET A 1 -11.81 13.39 -10.33
CA MET A 1 -12.72 14.38 -9.69
C MET A 1 -12.26 14.57 -8.26
N SER A 2 -11.72 15.74 -7.94
CA SER A 2 -11.36 16.14 -6.57
C SER A 2 -12.53 16.87 -5.93
N TRP A 3 -12.70 16.72 -4.62
CA TRP A 3 -13.73 17.42 -3.86
C TRP A 3 -13.31 18.88 -3.67
N ASP A 4 -14.22 19.81 -3.93
CA ASP A 4 -13.97 21.24 -3.74
C ASP A 4 -14.07 21.65 -2.25
N GLY A 5 -13.76 22.92 -1.96
CA GLY A 5 -13.77 23.45 -0.59
C GLY A 5 -15.15 23.38 0.06
N PHE A 6 -16.20 23.73 -0.69
CA PHE A 6 -17.57 23.75 -0.20
C PHE A 6 -18.08 22.35 0.16
N GLN A 7 -17.80 21.36 -0.69
CA GLN A 7 -18.15 19.96 -0.43
C GLN A 7 -17.49 19.41 0.84
N ARG A 8 -16.27 19.87 1.17
CA ARG A 8 -15.57 19.44 2.38
C ARG A 8 -16.14 20.07 3.64
N GLU A 9 -16.59 21.31 3.57
CA GLU A 9 -17.27 22.00 4.66
C GLU A 9 -18.61 21.32 4.99
N VAL A 10 -19.42 21.02 3.97
CA VAL A 10 -20.68 20.29 4.15
C VAL A 10 -20.46 18.94 4.82
N LEU A 11 -19.44 18.19 4.42
CA LEU A 11 -19.10 16.93 5.09
C LEU A 11 -18.67 17.11 6.54
N ALA A 12 -17.91 18.16 6.85
CA ALA A 12 -17.46 18.45 8.21
C ALA A 12 -18.66 18.76 9.13
N GLU A 13 -19.61 19.56 8.64
CA GLU A 13 -20.86 19.87 9.35
C GLU A 13 -21.74 18.62 9.57
N LEU A 14 -21.70 17.66 8.64
CA LEU A 14 -22.36 16.36 8.78
C LEU A 14 -21.61 15.39 9.72
N GLY A 15 -20.51 15.83 10.35
CA GLY A 15 -19.73 15.06 11.31
C GLY A 15 -18.72 14.09 10.67
N HIS A 16 -18.45 14.20 9.37
CA HIS A 16 -17.49 13.34 8.68
C HIS A 16 -16.07 13.86 8.84
N VAL A 17 -15.17 12.98 9.30
CA VAL A 17 -13.74 13.27 9.42
C VAL A 17 -13.00 12.82 8.15
N LEU A 18 -12.28 13.74 7.51
CA LEU A 18 -11.46 13.42 6.35
C LEU A 18 -10.26 12.57 6.76
N TYR A 19 -10.28 11.30 6.35
CA TYR A 19 -9.13 10.43 6.50
C TYR A 19 -8.00 10.87 5.56
N ARG A 20 -6.97 11.52 6.12
CA ARG A 20 -5.73 11.83 5.39
C ARG A 20 -4.65 10.83 5.82
N PRO A 21 -4.27 9.86 4.97
CA PRO A 21 -3.09 9.07 5.26
C PRO A 21 -1.86 9.97 5.10
N MET A 22 -1.14 10.20 6.20
CA MET A 22 0.12 10.91 6.17
C MET A 22 1.13 10.06 5.40
N HIS A 23 1.58 10.54 4.24
CA HIS A 23 2.68 9.93 3.51
C HIS A 23 3.93 10.71 3.87
N ALA A 24 4.69 10.18 4.82
CA ALA A 24 6.02 10.70 5.13
C ALA A 24 6.89 10.55 3.87
N GLN A 25 7.38 11.69 3.40
CA GLN A 25 8.30 11.81 2.28
C GLN A 25 9.70 11.36 2.74
N ALA A 26 10.30 10.42 2.03
CA ALA A 26 11.76 10.32 1.94
C ALA A 26 12.14 9.67 0.62
N ALA A 27 13.26 10.13 0.06
CA ALA A 27 13.81 9.72 -1.21
C ALA A 27 15.21 9.14 -0.95
N ARG A 28 15.35 7.81 -1.03
CA ARG A 28 16.61 7.08 -1.27
C ARG A 28 16.30 5.68 -1.82
N VAL A 29 16.24 5.49 -3.15
CA VAL A 29 15.96 4.18 -3.81
C VAL A 29 15.03 3.31 -2.93
N ASP A 30 13.92 3.90 -2.51
CA ASP A 30 13.28 3.54 -1.24
C ASP A 30 12.34 2.36 -1.49
N VAL A 31 12.56 1.23 -0.86
CA VAL A 31 11.47 0.26 -0.68
C VAL A 31 10.44 0.95 0.22
N ASP A 32 9.16 0.97 -0.18
CA ASP A 32 8.11 1.52 0.70
C ASP A 32 7.94 0.53 1.84
N ALA A 33 8.71 0.69 2.92
CA ALA A 33 8.72 -0.21 4.07
C ALA A 33 7.31 -0.37 4.67
N GLY A 34 6.51 0.70 4.64
CA GLY A 34 5.12 0.65 5.05
C GLY A 34 4.26 -0.20 4.11
N MET A 35 4.44 -0.10 2.79
CA MET A 35 3.76 -0.98 1.84
C MET A 35 4.22 -2.43 2.00
N LEU A 36 5.53 -2.66 2.13
CA LEU A 36 6.13 -3.98 2.32
C LEU A 36 5.55 -4.68 3.55
N ALA A 37 5.48 -4.00 4.70
CA ALA A 37 4.88 -4.54 5.92
C ALA A 37 3.39 -4.92 5.74
N ARG A 38 2.63 -4.16 4.96
CA ARG A 38 1.22 -4.49 4.64
C ARG A 38 1.12 -5.72 3.75
N LEU A 39 2.03 -5.86 2.78
CA LEU A 39 2.10 -7.04 1.93
C LEU A 39 2.51 -8.28 2.73
N ALA A 40 3.52 -8.17 3.60
CA ALA A 40 3.99 -9.25 4.47
C ALA A 40 2.84 -9.76 5.35
N ARG A 41 2.10 -8.84 5.99
CA ARG A 41 0.91 -9.18 6.76
C ARG A 41 -0.21 -9.82 5.92
N ALA A 42 -0.39 -9.43 4.66
CA ALA A 42 -1.41 -10.04 3.79
C ALA A 42 -1.05 -11.47 3.37
N VAL A 43 0.24 -11.78 3.27
CA VAL A 43 0.79 -13.10 2.98
C VAL A 43 0.94 -13.95 4.25
N GLY A 44 1.01 -13.33 5.42
CA GLY A 44 1.24 -14.01 6.70
C GLY A 44 2.72 -14.30 6.97
N MET A 45 3.63 -13.56 6.34
CA MET A 45 5.08 -13.67 6.50
C MET A 45 5.63 -12.48 7.30
N ASP A 46 6.88 -12.61 7.76
CA ASP A 46 7.61 -11.48 8.31
C ASP A 46 8.01 -10.47 7.22
N ALA A 47 8.22 -9.21 7.61
CA ALA A 47 8.61 -8.16 6.67
C ALA A 47 10.02 -8.36 6.10
N ASP A 48 10.96 -8.91 6.89
CA ASP A 48 12.32 -9.21 6.46
C ASP A 48 12.35 -10.42 5.51
N GLU A 49 11.52 -11.43 5.79
CA GLU A 49 11.30 -12.57 4.88
C GLU A 49 10.74 -12.11 3.54
N LEU A 50 9.73 -11.22 3.55
CA LEU A 50 9.19 -10.67 2.31
C LEU A 50 10.19 -9.74 1.60
N HIS A 51 11.05 -9.05 2.35
CA HIS A 51 12.11 -8.21 1.78
C HIS A 51 13.12 -9.03 0.96
N ALA A 52 13.40 -10.28 1.37
CA ALA A 52 14.26 -11.19 0.62
C ALA A 52 13.73 -11.50 -0.80
N HIS A 53 12.41 -11.35 -1.02
CA HIS A 53 11.81 -11.36 -2.35
C HIS A 53 12.03 -10.02 -3.06
N ALA A 54 13.24 -9.84 -3.59
CA ALA A 54 13.68 -8.59 -4.22
C ALA A 54 12.74 -8.07 -5.34
N ASP A 55 12.11 -8.99 -6.07
CA ASP A 55 11.12 -8.68 -7.10
C ASP A 55 9.84 -8.03 -6.54
N ILE A 56 9.39 -8.47 -5.36
CA ILE A 56 8.23 -7.90 -4.66
C ILE A 56 8.63 -6.59 -4.00
N ALA A 57 9.79 -6.55 -3.34
CA ALA A 57 10.32 -5.35 -2.70
C ALA A 57 10.47 -4.19 -3.70
N ALA A 58 11.04 -4.44 -4.88
CA ALA A 58 11.20 -3.43 -5.94
C ALA A 58 9.87 -2.87 -6.47
N GLN A 59 8.80 -3.67 -6.45
CA GLN A 59 7.49 -3.23 -6.92
C GLN A 59 6.79 -2.28 -5.95
N THR A 60 7.15 -2.28 -4.66
CA THR A 60 6.45 -1.52 -3.60
C THR A 60 6.30 -0.03 -3.90
N MET A 61 7.28 0.59 -4.56
CA MET A 61 7.24 1.99 -5.01
C MET A 61 6.14 2.27 -6.03
N THR A 62 5.94 1.34 -6.98
CA THR A 62 5.04 1.54 -8.11
C THR A 62 3.59 1.20 -7.78
N LEU A 63 3.34 0.54 -6.64
CA LEU A 63 2.00 0.14 -6.21
C LEU A 63 1.14 1.32 -5.77
N ARG A 64 1.75 2.43 -5.34
CA ARG A 64 1.01 3.61 -4.89
C ARG A 64 0.34 4.28 -6.09
N GLY A 65 -0.99 4.33 -6.10
CA GLY A 65 -1.77 4.91 -7.19
C GLY A 65 -1.91 4.05 -8.46
N ASN A 66 -1.19 2.93 -8.58
CA ASN A 66 -1.28 2.04 -9.75
C ASN A 66 -2.15 0.80 -9.47
N ALA A 67 -3.42 0.85 -9.89
CA ALA A 67 -4.35 -0.26 -9.70
C ALA A 67 -4.02 -1.50 -10.56
N ALA A 68 -3.39 -1.32 -11.73
CA ALA A 68 -3.00 -2.43 -12.60
C ALA A 68 -1.84 -3.22 -11.99
N ALA A 69 -0.82 -2.53 -11.47
CA ALA A 69 0.31 -3.16 -10.78
C ALA A 69 -0.16 -3.98 -9.56
N LYS A 70 -1.09 -3.45 -8.75
CA LYS A 70 -1.69 -4.19 -7.64
C LYS A 70 -2.39 -5.47 -8.10
N ARG A 71 -3.18 -5.40 -9.17
CA ARG A 71 -3.90 -6.57 -9.72
C ARG A 71 -2.95 -7.63 -10.24
N ALA A 72 -1.86 -7.24 -10.91
CA ALA A 72 -0.84 -8.16 -11.39
C ALA A 72 -0.06 -8.85 -10.26
N LEU A 73 0.14 -8.16 -9.13
CA LEU A 73 0.85 -8.69 -7.97
C LEU A 73 0.02 -9.69 -7.14
N TRP A 74 -1.31 -9.53 -7.11
CA TRP A 74 -2.20 -10.30 -6.21
C TRP A 74 -2.14 -11.83 -6.39
N PRO A 75 -2.08 -12.39 -7.61
CA PRO A 75 -1.92 -13.83 -7.80
C PRO A 75 -0.64 -14.39 -7.16
N ARG A 76 0.48 -13.65 -7.24
CA ARG A 76 1.78 -14.05 -6.68
C ARG A 76 1.72 -14.09 -5.15
N LEU A 77 1.17 -13.05 -4.53
CA LEU A 77 1.00 -12.99 -3.07
C LEU A 77 0.11 -14.11 -2.55
N ARG A 78 -0.94 -14.50 -3.31
CA ARG A 78 -1.79 -15.64 -2.94
C ARG A 78 -1.09 -16.99 -3.08
N ALA A 79 -0.16 -17.13 -4.02
CA ALA A 79 0.67 -18.33 -4.14
C ALA A 79 1.62 -18.43 -2.94
N LEU A 80 2.36 -17.35 -2.65
CA LEU A 80 3.23 -17.26 -1.47
C LEU A 80 2.51 -17.58 -0.16
N ARG A 81 1.28 -17.09 0.02
CA ARG A 81 0.49 -17.38 1.22
C ARG A 81 0.10 -18.85 1.33
N ARG A 82 -0.08 -19.54 0.19
CA ARG A 82 -0.36 -20.99 0.20
C ARG A 82 0.89 -21.79 0.55
N ASP A 83 2.05 -21.33 0.09
CA ASP A 83 3.33 -22.01 0.34
C ASP A 83 3.84 -21.74 1.77
N ALA A 84 3.46 -20.62 2.38
CA ALA A 84 3.78 -20.27 3.76
C ALA A 84 2.93 -20.99 4.83
N ARG A 85 1.90 -21.72 4.43
CA ARG A 85 0.94 -22.37 5.32
C ARG A 85 1.21 -23.86 5.45
#